data_AF-A0A183SH28-F1
#
_entry.id   AF-A0A183SH28-F1
#
_cell.length_a   1.000
_cell.length_b   1.000
_cell.length_c   1.000
_cell.angle_alpha   90.00
_cell.angle_beta   90.00
_cell.angle_gamma   90.00
#
_symmetry.space_group_name_H-M   'P 1'
#
loop_
_entity.id
_entity.type
_entity.pdbx_description
1 polymer ?
#
loop_
_entity_poly.entity_id
_entity_poly.type
_entity_poly.pdbx_seq_one_letter_code
_entity_poly.pdbx_strand_id
1 'polypeptide(L)'
;MYCVVEFINDQSVAVVAKAWFVDVNCVMWPEKAKQRDYFSQNNLQPPANTKVYAVRVLKDNLTLKKAQNLAKTAEETDDLSSSERTQLGRGCGRKQVFNAIHMSI
;
A
#
# COMPACT_ATOMS: atom_id res chain seq x y z
N MET A 1 3.06 -11.13 10.86
CA MET A 1 2.16 -9.95 10.93
C MET A 1 2.82 -8.81 10.17
N TYR A 2 2.03 -7.95 9.53
CA TYR A 2 2.53 -6.86 8.70
C TYR A 2 2.07 -5.51 9.24
N CYS A 3 2.84 -4.49 8.92
CA CYS A 3 2.56 -3.09 9.22
C CYS A 3 2.61 -2.28 7.93
N VAL A 4 1.79 -1.23 7.86
CA VAL A 4 1.91 -0.17 6.86
C VAL A 4 2.71 0.94 7.50
N VAL A 5 3.79 1.33 6.84
CA VAL A 5 4.73 2.34 7.31
C VAL A 5 4.94 3.40 6.24
N GLU A 6 5.31 4.58 6.67
CA GLU A 6 5.71 5.69 5.81
C GLU A 6 7.19 5.98 6.07
N PHE A 7 7.98 6.04 5.01
CA PHE A 7 9.39 6.41 5.05
C PHE A 7 9.51 7.91 5.24
N ILE A 8 10.15 8.34 6.32
CA ILE A 8 10.22 9.76 6.70
C ILE A 8 11.00 10.57 5.65
N ASN A 9 12.03 9.98 5.06
CA ASN A 9 12.91 10.67 4.11
C ASN A 9 12.21 10.96 2.77
N ASP A 10 11.45 10.00 2.26
CA ASP A 10 10.91 10.04 0.89
C ASP A 10 9.37 10.13 0.87
N GLN A 11 8.73 10.28 2.04
CA GLN A 11 7.27 10.30 2.26
C GLN A 11 6.52 9.13 1.59
N SER A 12 7.22 8.05 1.31
CA SER A 12 6.68 6.91 0.58
C SER A 12 6.05 5.91 1.54
N VAL A 13 4.87 5.37 1.20
CA VAL A 13 4.19 4.36 2.01
C VAL A 13 4.56 2.95 1.53
N ALA A 14 4.84 2.04 2.45
CA ALA A 14 5.10 0.65 2.11
C ALA A 14 4.57 -0.34 3.15
N VAL A 15 4.50 -1.61 2.73
CA VAL A 15 4.18 -2.74 3.60
C VAL A 15 5.47 -3.39 4.07
N VAL A 16 5.60 -3.54 5.38
CA VAL A 16 6.74 -4.21 6.03
C VAL A 16 6.25 -5.33 6.93
N ALA A 17 7.02 -6.41 7.02
CA ALA A 17 6.76 -7.43 8.02
C ALA A 17 7.23 -6.93 9.40
N LYS A 18 6.51 -7.31 10.46
CA LYS A 18 6.86 -6.94 11.84
C LYS A 18 8.26 -7.43 12.24
N ALA A 19 8.73 -8.53 11.64
CA ALA A 19 10.06 -9.07 11.83
C ALA A 19 11.20 -8.20 11.26
N TRP A 20 10.88 -7.18 10.45
CA TRP A 20 11.88 -6.29 9.84
C TRP A 20 12.20 -5.08 10.71
N PHE A 21 11.42 -4.86 11.77
CA PHE A 21 11.66 -3.77 12.71
C PHE A 21 12.88 -4.09 13.58
N VAL A 22 13.82 -3.16 13.61
CA VAL A 22 14.98 -3.19 14.51
C VAL A 22 14.68 -2.41 15.79
N ASP A 23 13.84 -1.39 15.67
CA ASP A 23 13.31 -0.56 16.75
C ASP A 23 11.85 -0.19 16.40
N VAL A 24 11.13 0.51 17.27
CA VAL A 24 9.73 0.93 17.11
C VAL A 24 9.50 1.65 15.78
N ASN A 25 10.44 2.49 15.35
CA ASN A 25 10.34 3.34 14.17
C ASN A 25 11.49 3.12 13.17
N CYS A 26 12.14 1.96 13.22
CA CYS A 26 13.29 1.65 12.37
C CYS A 26 13.11 0.29 11.70
N VAL A 27 13.15 0.25 10.37
CA VAL A 27 12.98 -1.01 9.60
C VAL A 27 14.17 -1.30 8.71
N MET A 28 14.53 -2.57 8.62
CA MET A 28 15.45 -3.06 7.59
C MET A 28 14.77 -3.01 6.22
N TRP A 29 15.42 -2.38 5.25
CA TRP A 29 14.89 -2.25 3.90
C TRP A 29 15.94 -2.64 2.85
N PRO A 30 15.82 -3.85 2.27
CA PRO A 30 16.69 -4.28 1.18
C PRO A 30 16.50 -3.39 -0.06
N GLU A 31 17.59 -2.91 -0.67
CA GLU A 31 17.51 -2.08 -1.88
C GLU A 31 16.85 -2.82 -3.05
N LYS A 32 17.18 -4.11 -3.23
CA LYS A 32 16.68 -4.93 -4.34
C LYS A 32 15.21 -5.31 -4.12
N ALA A 33 14.33 -4.83 -4.99
CA ALA A 33 12.89 -5.13 -4.95
C ALA A 33 12.59 -6.64 -4.91
N LYS A 34 13.26 -7.45 -5.75
CA LYS A 34 13.09 -8.91 -5.75
C LYS A 34 13.40 -9.57 -4.39
N GLN A 35 14.39 -9.06 -3.66
CA GLN A 35 14.71 -9.57 -2.32
C GLN A 35 13.66 -9.12 -1.31
N ARG A 36 13.17 -7.88 -1.42
CA ARG A 36 12.06 -7.38 -0.59
C ARG A 36 10.82 -8.26 -0.75
N ASP A 37 10.42 -8.54 -1.99
CA ASP A 37 9.27 -9.38 -2.27
C ASP A 37 9.45 -10.79 -1.70
N TYR A 38 10.62 -11.39 -1.92
CA TYR A 38 10.94 -12.71 -1.40
C TYR A 38 10.88 -12.77 0.13
N PHE A 39 11.55 -11.85 0.82
CA PHE A 39 11.54 -11.83 2.29
C PHE A 39 10.15 -11.50 2.84
N SER A 40 9.40 -10.61 2.18
CA SER A 40 8.08 -10.18 2.63
C SER A 40 7.07 -11.32 2.49
N GLN A 41 7.03 -11.99 1.33
CA GLN A 41 6.12 -13.12 1.07
C GLN A 41 6.39 -14.32 1.99
N ASN A 42 7.66 -14.58 2.30
CA ASN A 42 8.07 -15.69 3.18
C ASN A 42 8.14 -15.29 4.67
N ASN A 43 7.82 -14.04 5.01
CA ASN A 43 7.91 -13.50 6.37
C ASN A 43 9.30 -13.75 7.02
N LEU A 44 10.35 -13.67 6.21
CA LEU A 44 11.74 -13.82 6.63
C LEU A 44 12.31 -12.46 7.03
N GLN A 45 13.21 -12.45 8.01
CA GLN A 45 13.95 -11.25 8.38
C GLN A 45 15.09 -11.00 7.37
N PRO A 46 15.30 -9.75 6.92
CA PRO A 46 16.45 -9.41 6.11
C PRO A 46 17.77 -9.68 6.86
N PRO A 47 18.88 -9.92 6.14
CA PRO A 47 20.19 -10.12 6.77
C PRO A 47 20.61 -8.89 7.58
N ALA A 48 21.41 -9.10 8.63
CA ALA A 48 21.81 -8.03 9.56
C ALA A 48 22.59 -6.86 8.91
N ASN A 49 23.20 -7.06 7.74
CA ASN A 49 23.89 -6.01 6.98
C ASN A 49 22.93 -5.14 6.12
N THR A 50 21.63 -5.36 6.21
CA THR A 50 20.62 -4.58 5.49
C THR A 50 20.55 -3.16 6.05
N LYS A 51 20.49 -2.16 5.16
CA LYS A 51 20.30 -0.76 5.56
C LYS A 51 19.00 -0.60 6.35
N VAL A 52 19.06 0.23 7.39
CA VAL A 52 17.93 0.54 8.26
C VAL A 52 17.45 1.96 7.95
N TYR A 53 16.14 2.12 7.88
CA TYR A 53 15.49 3.38 7.56
C TYR A 53 14.53 3.77 8.67
N ALA A 54 14.46 5.07 8.94
CA ALA A 54 13.49 5.64 9.86
C ALA A 54 12.11 5.70 9.20
N VAL A 55 11.11 5.18 9.89
CA VAL A 55 9.74 5.09 9.40
C VAL A 55 8.73 5.48 10.48
N ARG A 56 7.56 5.93 10.04
CA ARG A 56 6.40 6.14 10.87
C ARG A 56 5.40 5.00 10.65
N VAL A 57 5.00 4.32 11.71
CA VAL A 57 3.97 3.26 11.61
C VAL A 57 2.59 3.90 11.47
N LEU A 58 1.93 3.65 10.33
CA LEU A 58 0.56 4.12 10.08
C LEU A 58 -0.48 3.12 10.61
N LYS A 59 -0.22 1.83 10.42
CA LYS A 59 -1.11 0.75 10.90
C LYS A 59 -0.33 -0.53 11.15
N ASP A 60 -0.66 -1.25 12.21
CA ASP A 60 0.01 -2.47 12.64
C ASP A 60 -0.93 -3.69 12.76
N ASN A 61 -0.33 -4.86 13.00
CA ASN A 61 -1.02 -6.15 13.22
C ASN A 61 -1.97 -6.57 12.08
N LEU A 62 -1.57 -6.30 10.84
CA LEU A 62 -2.35 -6.63 9.65
C LEU A 62 -1.92 -7.96 9.02
N THR A 63 -2.83 -8.55 8.22
CA THR A 63 -2.48 -9.60 7.25
C THR A 63 -1.85 -8.96 6.01
N LEU A 64 -1.01 -9.70 5.27
CA LEU A 64 -0.30 -9.18 4.09
C LEU A 64 -1.25 -8.51 3.10
N LYS A 65 -2.35 -9.18 2.75
CA LYS A 65 -3.35 -8.67 1.81
C LYS A 65 -4.01 -7.38 2.30
N LYS A 66 -4.33 -7.27 3.59
CA LYS A 66 -4.91 -6.05 4.17
C LYS A 66 -3.91 -4.90 4.16
N ALA A 67 -2.64 -5.17 4.51
CA ALA A 67 -1.60 -4.16 4.48
C ALA A 67 -1.32 -3.66 3.05
N GLN A 68 -1.28 -4.56 2.06
CA GLN A 68 -1.12 -4.19 0.64
C GLN A 68 -2.26 -3.31 0.14
N ASN A 69 -3.50 -3.65 0.47
CA ASN A 69 -4.65 -2.81 0.10
C ASN A 69 -4.55 -1.43 0.73
N LEU A 70 -4.19 -1.35 2.02
CA LEU A 70 -4.04 -0.07 2.72
C LEU A 70 -2.89 0.78 2.17
N ALA A 71 -1.73 0.17 1.86
CA ALA A 71 -0.62 0.89 1.26
C ALA A 71 -0.99 1.45 -0.13
N LYS A 72 -1.71 0.67 -0.95
CA LYS A 72 -2.23 1.15 -2.24
C LYS A 72 -3.20 2.31 -2.08
N THR A 73 -4.16 2.17 -1.16
CA THR A 73 -5.11 3.26 -0.90
C THR A 73 -4.41 4.51 -0.36
N ALA A 74 -3.38 4.36 0.47
CA ALA A 74 -2.61 5.49 0.98
C ALA A 74 -1.87 6.25 -0.15
N GLU A 75 -1.26 5.52 -1.07
CA GLU A 75 -0.63 6.07 -2.28
C GLU A 75 -1.67 6.78 -3.18
N GLU A 76 -2.85 6.17 -3.37
CA GLU A 76 -3.95 6.78 -4.14
C GLU A 76 -4.56 8.00 -3.46
N THR A 77 -4.55 8.10 -2.12
CA THR A 77 -5.10 9.26 -1.40
C THR A 77 -4.15 10.45 -1.35
N ASP A 78 -2.84 10.22 -1.48
CA ASP A 78 -1.85 11.30 -1.57
C ASP A 78 -1.89 11.98 -2.95
N ASP A 79 -2.27 11.23 -4.00
CA ASP A 79 -2.28 11.68 -5.40
C ASP A 79 -3.65 12.23 -5.89
N LEU A 80 -4.48 12.78 -5.00
CA LEU A 80 -5.75 13.42 -5.38
C LEU A 80 -5.67 14.94 -5.52
N SER A 81 -4.58 15.42 -6.14
CA SER A 81 -4.63 16.68 -6.90
C SER A 81 -4.89 16.37 -8.39
N SER A 82 -6.17 16.27 -8.76
CA SER A 82 -6.70 16.38 -10.13
C SER A 82 -6.19 15.38 -11.18
N SER A 83 -6.95 14.30 -11.42
CA SER A 83 -7.35 13.88 -12.78
C SER A 83 -8.41 12.78 -12.70
N GLU A 84 -9.34 12.78 -13.65
CA GLU A 84 -10.46 11.86 -13.79
C GLU A 84 -10.11 10.39 -13.50
N ARG A 85 -11.03 9.71 -12.81
CA ARG A 85 -11.05 8.24 -12.71
C ARG A 85 -11.11 7.66 -14.12
N THR A 86 -9.95 7.32 -14.68
CA THR A 86 -9.87 6.51 -15.88
C THR A 86 -10.55 5.18 -15.59
N GLN A 87 -11.72 5.00 -16.19
CA GLN A 87 -12.50 3.79 -16.22
C GLN A 87 -11.65 2.65 -16.79
N LEU A 88 -10.97 1.89 -15.91
CA LEU A 88 -10.43 0.59 -16.29
C LEU A 88 -11.48 -0.46 -15.93
N GLY A 89 -12.25 -0.81 -16.96
CA GLY A 89 -13.43 -1.65 -16.91
C GLY A 89 -13.18 -2.98 -16.22
N ARG A 90 -13.87 -3.17 -15.09
CA ARG A 90 -14.34 -4.50 -14.69
C ARG A 90 -15.70 -4.73 -15.34
N GLY A 91 -15.71 -5.58 -16.35
CA GLY A 91 -16.92 -6.23 -16.81
C GLY A 91 -17.53 -7.04 -15.67
N CYS A 92 -18.53 -6.47 -15.01
CA CYS A 92 -19.59 -7.22 -14.34
C CYS A 92 -20.91 -6.61 -14.80
N GLY A 93 -21.56 -7.29 -15.75
CA GLY A 93 -22.90 -6.92 -16.17
C GLY A 93 -23.91 -7.05 -15.03
N ARG A 94 -24.80 -6.07 -14.88
CA ARG A 94 -26.18 -6.13 -15.40
C ARG A 94 -26.94 -4.87 -14.97
N LYS A 95 -27.47 -4.18 -15.98
CA LYS A 95 -28.71 -3.39 -16.04
C LYS A 95 -29.02 -2.48 -14.84
N GLN A 96 -28.60 -1.21 -14.93
CA GLN A 96 -29.41 -0.13 -14.37
C GLN A 96 -30.31 0.42 -15.48
N VAL A 97 -31.60 0.27 -15.24
CA VAL A 97 -32.68 0.77 -16.08
C VAL A 97 -32.71 2.28 -15.87
N PHE A 98 -32.29 3.06 -16.87
CA PHE A 98 -32.54 4.50 -16.87
C PHE A 98 -33.99 4.69 -17.32
N ASN A 99 -34.86 4.97 -16.35
CA ASN A 99 -36.23 5.38 -16.64
C ASN A 99 -36.39 6.84 -16.22
N ALA A 100 -36.62 7.67 -17.23
CA ALA A 100 -37.28 8.97 -17.21
C ALA A 100 -36.52 10.11 -16.47
N ILE A 101 -36.68 11.41 -16.77
CA ILE A 101 -37.86 12.13 -17.27
C ILE A 101 -37.40 13.34 -18.10
N HIS A 102 -38.11 13.54 -19.21
CA HIS A 102 -38.35 14.73 -20.03
C HIS A 102 -38.38 16.08 -19.28
N MET A 103 -37.78 17.14 -19.85
CA MET A 103 -38.47 18.42 -20.04
C MET A 103 -37.66 19.38 -20.91
N SER A 104 -38.19 19.62 -22.11
CA SER A 104 -37.99 20.84 -22.90
C SER A 104 -38.57 22.05 -22.17
N ILE A 105 -37.95 23.21 -22.35
CA ILE A 105 -38.54 24.44 -22.91
C ILE A 105 -37.38 25.26 -23.49
#